data_AF-A0A920RTM0-F1
#
_entry.id   AF-A0A920RTM0-F1
#
_cell.length_a   1.000
_cell.length_b   1.000
_cell.length_c   1.000
_cell.angle_alpha   90.00
_cell.angle_beta   90.00
_cell.angle_gamma   90.00
#
_symmetry.space_group_name_H-M   'P 1'
#
loop_
_entity.id
_entity.type
_entity.pdbx_description
1 polymer ?
#
loop_
_entity_poly.entity_id
_entity_poly.type
_entity_poly.pdbx_seq_one_letter_code
_entity_poly.pdbx_strand_id
1 'polypeptide(L)'
;MKCLGIDNPDSLPEMNQVKEIREPIIKATILVPPTYIGNVIQLCESRRGSQQRLQYLGRQAVLDYELPLAEVVLDFFDQLKSVSRGYASFDYSFHRFQKNNLVRLDILVNREKVDAFSTILHKDRAYYQGRKIIERLTKLIPRQQFEVALQAVIGKKNNCTQQCEALSQERYSKALWWRCDTQEKITGKTKKRQKKNETVRCSGDTARGISINHEER
;
A
#
# COMPACT_ATOMS: atom_id res chain seq x y z
N MET A 1 10.01 6.28 30.91
CA MET A 1 9.49 5.65 29.67
C MET A 1 10.14 6.37 28.50
N LYS A 2 10.85 5.66 27.60
CA LYS A 2 11.49 6.28 26.42
C LYS A 2 10.47 6.27 25.28
N CYS A 3 10.03 7.44 24.85
CA CYS A 3 9.17 7.59 23.68
C CYS A 3 10.07 7.79 22.46
N LEU A 4 9.86 7.01 21.40
CA LEU A 4 10.60 7.14 20.13
C LEU A 4 9.64 7.73 19.10
N GLY A 5 10.02 8.84 18.48
CA GLY A 5 9.38 9.34 17.27
C GLY A 5 9.77 8.43 16.11
N ILE A 6 8.79 7.92 15.38
CA ILE A 6 8.99 7.00 14.27
C ILE A 6 8.41 7.68 13.03
N ASP A 7 9.29 8.07 12.11
CA ASP A 7 8.89 8.63 10.82
C ASP A 7 8.82 7.53 9.75
N ASN A 8 9.75 6.57 9.80
CA ASN A 8 9.81 5.45 8.87
C ASN A 8 9.21 4.18 9.49
N PRO A 9 8.37 3.43 8.76
CA PRO A 9 7.75 2.20 9.26
C PRO A 9 8.77 1.09 9.58
N ASP A 10 9.95 1.13 8.96
CA ASP A 10 11.03 0.17 9.20
C ASP A 10 11.77 0.40 10.51
N SER A 11 11.74 1.63 11.02
CA SER A 11 12.31 1.98 12.33
C SER A 11 11.44 1.49 13.48
N LEU A 12 10.28 0.87 13.20
CA LEU A 12 9.40 0.30 14.21
C LEU A 12 10.02 -0.99 14.77
N PRO A 13 10.37 -1.04 16.08
CA PRO A 13 10.94 -2.23 16.69
C PRO A 13 9.91 -3.37 16.72
N GLU A 14 10.39 -4.61 16.88
CA GLU A 14 9.50 -5.77 16.94
C GLU A 14 8.40 -5.57 17.99
N MET A 15 7.16 -5.99 17.67
CA MET A 15 5.99 -5.76 18.53
C MET A 15 6.16 -6.29 19.97
N ASN A 16 7.02 -7.29 20.19
CA ASN A 16 7.34 -7.82 21.52
C ASN A 16 8.01 -6.80 22.45
N GLN A 17 8.69 -5.80 21.90
CA GLN A 17 9.38 -4.76 22.67
C GLN A 17 8.49 -3.51 22.89
N VAL A 18 7.34 -3.44 22.22
CA VAL A 18 6.46 -2.27 22.20
C VAL A 18 5.33 -2.45 23.21
N LYS A 19 5.29 -1.61 24.25
CA LYS A 19 4.21 -1.60 25.24
C LYS A 19 2.93 -0.95 24.73
N GLU A 20 3.07 0.12 23.95
CA GLU A 20 1.96 0.86 23.39
C GLU A 20 2.39 1.63 22.15
N ILE A 21 1.49 1.71 21.17
CA ILE A 21 1.64 2.55 19.99
C ILE A 21 0.58 3.65 20.11
N ARG A 22 0.99 4.89 19.87
CA ARG A 22 0.11 6.05 19.88
C ARG A 22 0.07 6.66 18.49
N GLU A 23 -1.13 6.89 17.97
CA GLU A 23 -1.32 7.61 16.70
C GLU A 23 -1.71 9.07 16.97
N PRO A 24 -1.29 10.01 16.11
CA PRO A 24 -1.75 11.39 16.17
C PRO A 24 -3.21 11.48 15.69
N ILE A 25 -4.05 12.07 16.53
CA ILE A 25 -5.44 12.44 16.24
C ILE A 25 -5.49 13.92 15.88
N ILE A 26 -6.16 14.21 14.77
CA ILE A 26 -6.44 15.57 14.32
C ILE A 26 -7.87 15.94 14.61
N LYS A 27 -8.11 17.23 14.85
CA LYS A 27 -9.42 17.84 14.76
C LYS A 27 -9.59 18.40 13.35
N ALA A 28 -10.50 17.81 12.60
CA ALA A 28 -10.87 18.21 11.25
C ALA A 28 -12.13 19.07 11.27
N THR A 29 -12.09 20.18 10.54
CA THR A 29 -13.22 21.09 10.31
C THR A 29 -13.59 21.01 8.84
N ILE A 30 -14.80 20.56 8.55
CA ILE A 30 -15.29 20.36 7.18
C ILE A 30 -16.46 21.31 6.91
N LEU A 31 -16.34 22.13 5.87
CA LEU A 31 -17.39 23.05 5.42
C LEU A 31 -18.05 22.50 4.18
N VAL A 32 -19.35 22.20 4.25
CA VAL A 32 -20.09 21.60 3.13
C VAL A 32 -21.52 22.13 3.05
N PRO A 33 -22.15 22.19 1.86
CA PRO A 33 -23.58 22.45 1.73
C PRO A 33 -24.42 21.33 2.38
N PRO A 34 -25.62 21.64 2.91
CA PRO A 34 -26.44 20.67 3.64
C PRO A 34 -26.86 19.44 2.83
N THR A 35 -26.89 19.56 1.50
CA THR A 35 -27.24 18.46 0.58
C THR A 35 -26.25 17.30 0.61
N TYR A 36 -24.99 17.54 0.99
CA TYR A 36 -23.93 16.51 0.95
C TYR A 36 -23.49 16.02 2.34
N ILE A 37 -24.09 16.53 3.42
CA ILE A 37 -23.70 16.20 4.79
C ILE A 37 -23.72 14.69 5.04
N GLY A 38 -24.80 14.00 4.66
CA GLY A 38 -24.96 12.57 4.95
C GLY A 38 -23.81 11.73 4.38
N ASN A 39 -23.42 11.98 3.13
CA ASN A 39 -22.34 11.25 2.50
C ASN A 39 -20.97 11.58 3.13
N VAL A 40 -20.78 12.82 3.59
CA VAL A 40 -19.54 13.26 4.26
C VAL A 40 -19.43 12.64 5.66
N ILE A 41 -20.54 12.54 6.39
CA ILE A 41 -20.61 11.84 7.69
C ILE A 41 -20.23 10.38 7.49
N GLN A 42 -20.85 9.69 6.52
CA GLN A 42 -20.54 8.30 6.23
C GLN A 42 -19.06 8.09 5.87
N LEU A 43 -18.47 9.04 5.13
CA LEU A 43 -17.04 9.02 4.83
C LEU A 43 -16.19 9.14 6.11
N CYS A 44 -16.51 10.06 7.00
CA CYS A 44 -15.79 10.27 8.26
C CYS A 44 -15.92 9.06 9.20
N GLU A 45 -17.11 8.49 9.33
CA GLU A 45 -17.37 7.27 10.11
C GLU A 45 -16.57 6.09 9.57
N SER A 46 -16.53 5.93 8.24
CA SER A 46 -15.73 4.87 7.63
C SER A 46 -14.28 4.93 8.12
N ARG A 47 -13.71 6.14 8.23
CA ARG A 47 -12.32 6.43 8.64
C ARG A 47 -12.08 6.42 10.15
N ARG A 48 -12.99 5.82 10.94
CA ARG A 48 -12.92 5.80 12.41
C ARG A 48 -13.01 7.21 13.02
N GLY A 49 -13.74 8.11 12.36
CA GLY A 49 -13.96 9.46 12.84
C GLY A 49 -15.02 9.53 13.93
N SER A 50 -14.77 10.36 14.94
CA SER A 50 -15.78 10.70 15.96
C SER A 50 -16.32 12.09 15.69
N GLN A 51 -17.64 12.20 15.51
CA GLN A 51 -18.31 13.49 15.38
C GLN A 51 -18.23 14.26 16.71
N GLN A 52 -17.75 15.49 16.67
CA GLN A 52 -17.71 16.38 17.85
C GLN A 52 -18.82 17.42 17.79
N ARG A 53 -19.00 18.05 16.62
CA ARG A 53 -19.97 19.12 16.45
C ARG A 53 -20.52 19.15 15.03
N LEU A 54 -21.80 19.49 14.91
CA LEU A 54 -22.46 19.85 13.67
C LEU A 54 -23.14 21.20 13.87
N GLN A 55 -22.80 22.18 13.05
CA GLN A 55 -23.40 23.51 13.11
C GLN A 55 -23.88 23.95 11.72
N TYR A 56 -25.12 24.42 11.64
CA TYR A 56 -25.67 24.99 10.42
C TYR A 56 -25.43 26.52 10.40
N LEU A 57 -24.75 26.99 9.36
CA LEU A 57 -24.48 28.39 9.04
C LEU A 57 -25.30 28.78 7.81
N GLY A 58 -26.62 28.90 7.97
CA GLY A 58 -27.54 29.27 6.90
C GLY A 58 -27.47 28.32 5.70
N ARG A 59 -26.70 28.69 4.66
CA ARG A 59 -26.52 27.90 3.43
C ARG A 59 -25.40 26.86 3.49
N GLN A 60 -24.57 26.89 4.52
CA GLN A 60 -23.45 25.95 4.71
C GLN A 60 -23.58 25.25 6.07
N ALA A 61 -22.93 24.10 6.21
CA ALA A 61 -22.78 23.41 7.48
C ALA A 61 -21.30 23.20 7.79
N VAL A 62 -20.97 23.33 9.06
CA VAL A 62 -19.66 23.05 9.64
C VAL A 62 -19.74 21.73 10.39
N LEU A 63 -18.84 20.82 10.06
CA LEU A 63 -18.68 19.52 10.70
C LEU A 63 -17.31 19.49 11.40
N ASP A 64 -17.32 19.37 12.73
CA ASP A 64 -16.10 19.13 13.49
C ASP A 64 -15.99 17.63 13.80
N TYR A 65 -14.89 17.02 13.37
CA TYR A 65 -14.60 15.61 13.56
C TYR A 65 -13.21 15.41 14.18
N GLU A 66 -13.07 14.36 14.97
CA GLU A 66 -11.76 13.83 15.34
C GLU A 66 -11.43 12.63 14.45
N LEU A 67 -10.29 12.69 13.77
CA LEU A 67 -9.85 11.66 12.83
C LEU A 67 -8.40 11.27 13.11
N PRO A 68 -8.02 9.99 12.91
CA PRO A 68 -6.62 9.60 12.88
C PRO A 68 -5.90 10.19 11.66
N LEU A 69 -4.75 10.83 11.86
CA LEU A 69 -4.00 11.47 10.75
C LEU A 69 -3.65 10.48 9.63
N ALA A 70 -3.27 9.25 10.00
CA ALA A 70 -2.87 8.20 9.05
C ALA A 70 -3.98 7.86 8.04
N GLU A 71 -5.25 7.99 8.44
CA GLU A 71 -6.39 7.71 7.57
C GLU A 71 -6.71 8.86 6.60
N VAL A 72 -6.35 10.08 6.98
CA VAL A 72 -6.60 11.29 6.19
C VAL A 72 -5.61 11.41 5.03
N VAL A 73 -4.34 11.05 5.25
CA VAL A 73 -3.27 11.19 4.25
C VAL A 73 -3.45 10.27 3.04
N LEU A 74 -4.06 9.10 3.20
CA LEU A 74 -4.08 8.07 2.14
C LEU A 74 -5.02 8.37 0.97
N ASP A 75 -6.31 8.62 1.24
CA ASP A 75 -7.35 8.72 0.19
C ASP A 75 -8.49 9.70 0.58
N PHE A 76 -8.38 10.40 1.70
CA PHE A 76 -9.53 11.16 2.23
C PHE A 76 -9.88 12.39 1.38
N PHE A 77 -8.88 13.14 0.92
CA PHE A 77 -9.09 14.35 0.13
C PHE A 77 -9.80 14.09 -1.20
N ASP A 78 -9.40 13.04 -1.91
CA ASP A 78 -9.99 12.67 -3.19
C ASP A 78 -11.42 12.17 -3.02
N GLN A 79 -11.66 11.36 -1.98
CA GLN A 79 -13.01 10.90 -1.64
C GLN A 79 -13.90 12.05 -1.22
N LEU A 80 -13.41 12.97 -0.38
CA LEU A 80 -14.18 14.13 0.08
C LEU A 80 -14.60 15.01 -1.09
N LYS A 81 -13.68 15.30 -2.03
CA LYS A 81 -13.99 16.06 -3.24
C LYS A 81 -14.99 15.34 -4.14
N SER A 82 -14.84 14.03 -4.33
CA SER A 82 -15.77 13.23 -5.14
C SER A 82 -17.20 13.24 -4.57
N VAL A 83 -17.32 13.00 -3.26
CA VAL A 83 -18.60 12.91 -2.55
C VAL A 83 -19.32 14.26 -2.48
N SER A 84 -18.56 15.34 -2.39
CA SER A 84 -19.09 16.72 -2.31
C SER A 84 -19.15 17.43 -3.66
N ARG A 85 -18.80 16.77 -4.78
CA ARG A 85 -18.61 17.40 -6.10
C ARG A 85 -17.68 18.62 -6.08
N GLY A 86 -16.72 18.64 -5.16
CA GLY A 86 -15.76 19.73 -4.99
C GLY A 86 -16.24 20.92 -4.14
N TYR A 87 -17.45 20.87 -3.56
CA TYR A 87 -17.96 21.93 -2.70
C TYR A 87 -17.44 21.88 -1.25
N ALA A 88 -16.79 20.79 -0.85
CA ALA A 88 -16.26 20.66 0.50
C ALA A 88 -14.91 21.38 0.66
N SER A 89 -14.79 22.17 1.73
CA SER A 89 -13.50 22.63 2.24
C SER A 89 -13.13 21.84 3.50
N PHE A 90 -11.83 21.58 3.66
CA PHE A 90 -11.29 20.79 4.76
C PHE A 90 -10.12 21.54 5.39
N ASP A 91 -10.22 21.74 6.69
CA ASP A 91 -9.14 22.27 7.53
C ASP A 91 -8.85 21.27 8.65
N TYR A 92 -7.60 21.20 9.12
CA TYR A 92 -7.25 20.31 10.22
C TYR A 92 -6.20 20.91 11.14
N SER A 93 -6.33 20.57 12.43
CA SER A 93 -5.38 20.92 13.47
C SER A 93 -4.98 19.67 14.26
N PHE A 94 -3.72 19.59 14.66
CA PHE A 94 -3.29 18.52 15.57
C PHE A 94 -3.99 18.68 16.92
N HIS A 95 -4.50 17.58 17.48
CA HIS A 95 -5.23 17.61 18.73
C HIS A 95 -4.53 16.84 19.86
N ARG A 96 -4.30 15.53 19.69
CA ARG A 96 -3.67 14.69 20.73
C ARG A 96 -3.07 13.41 20.17
N PHE A 97 -2.24 12.74 20.96
CA PHE A 97 -1.83 11.35 20.68
C PHE A 97 -2.75 10.38 21.43
N GLN A 98 -3.28 9.39 20.72
CA GLN A 98 -4.18 8.38 21.27
C GLN A 98 -3.58 6.98 21.13
N LYS A 99 -3.63 6.20 22.20
CA LYS A 99 -3.23 4.79 22.19
C LYS A 99 -4.17 4.00 21.29
N ASN A 100 -3.62 3.24 20.35
CA ASN A 100 -4.41 2.37 19.49
C ASN A 100 -3.68 1.09 19.08
N ASN A 101 -4.44 0.12 18.56
CA ASN A 101 -3.92 -1.16 18.12
C ASN A 101 -3.47 -1.11 16.66
N LEU A 102 -2.26 -0.60 16.45
CA LEU A 102 -1.63 -0.50 15.14
C LEU A 102 -0.77 -1.72 14.85
N VAL A 103 -0.76 -2.14 13.59
CA VAL A 103 0.07 -3.23 13.08
C VAL A 103 0.85 -2.76 11.87
N ARG A 104 2.07 -3.29 11.71
CA ARG A 104 2.87 -3.08 10.51
C ARG A 104 2.47 -4.10 9.45
N LEU A 105 2.14 -3.61 8.26
CA LEU A 105 1.92 -4.41 7.06
C LEU A 105 3.14 -4.29 6.16
N ASP A 106 3.78 -5.42 5.90
CA ASP A 106 4.95 -5.56 5.02
C ASP A 106 4.54 -6.33 3.77
N ILE A 107 5.10 -5.96 2.61
CA ILE A 107 4.88 -6.69 1.35
C ILE A 107 6.19 -7.37 0.95
N LEU A 108 6.10 -8.65 0.62
CA LEU A 108 7.22 -9.44 0.15
C LEU A 108 7.00 -9.86 -1.30
N VAL A 109 8.05 -9.74 -2.10
CA VAL A 109 8.15 -10.21 -3.47
C VAL A 109 9.21 -11.30 -3.47
N ASN A 110 8.85 -12.53 -3.83
CA ASN A 110 9.76 -13.69 -3.79
C ASN A 110 10.49 -13.88 -2.43
N ARG A 111 9.79 -13.57 -1.32
CA ARG A 111 10.31 -13.59 0.06
C ARG A 111 11.30 -12.46 0.40
N GLU A 112 11.57 -11.55 -0.52
CA GLU A 112 12.30 -10.32 -0.23
C GLU A 112 11.31 -9.23 0.17
N LYS A 113 11.58 -8.53 1.27
CA LYS A 113 10.76 -7.41 1.72
C LYS A 113 10.98 -6.21 0.81
N VAL A 114 9.89 -5.55 0.40
CA VAL A 114 9.94 -4.27 -0.32
C VAL A 114 9.54 -3.15 0.62
N ASP A 115 10.53 -2.42 1.10
CA ASP A 115 10.36 -1.38 2.13
C ASP A 115 9.41 -0.27 1.71
N ALA A 116 9.41 0.08 0.42
CA ALA A 116 8.56 1.14 -0.16
C ALA A 116 7.04 0.90 0.01
N PHE A 117 6.62 -0.36 0.23
CA PHE A 117 5.20 -0.70 0.44
C PHE A 117 4.86 -0.99 1.90
N SER A 118 5.81 -0.82 2.82
CA SER A 118 5.56 -1.03 4.24
C SER A 118 4.68 0.08 4.77
N THR A 119 3.59 -0.25 5.47
CA THR A 119 2.67 0.74 6.02
C THR A 119 2.21 0.34 7.42
N ILE A 120 2.01 1.32 8.30
CA ILE A 120 1.44 1.13 9.63
C ILE A 120 -0.05 1.45 9.57
N LEU A 121 -0.89 0.50 9.96
CA LEU A 121 -2.34 0.56 9.79
C LEU A 121 -3.05 0.04 11.04
N HIS A 122 -4.34 0.33 11.19
CA HIS A 122 -5.15 -0.33 12.21
C HIS A 122 -5.35 -1.81 11.88
N LYS A 123 -5.36 -2.68 12.91
CA LYS A 123 -5.45 -4.14 12.76
C LYS A 123 -6.63 -4.59 11.88
N ASP A 124 -7.80 -4.00 12.07
CA ASP A 124 -9.03 -4.40 11.35
C ASP A 124 -8.95 -4.10 9.84
N ARG A 125 -8.20 -3.05 9.47
CA ARG A 125 -8.05 -2.62 8.07
C ARG A 125 -6.86 -3.27 7.38
N ALA A 126 -5.87 -3.74 8.14
CA ALA A 126 -4.63 -4.29 7.61
C ALA A 126 -4.88 -5.47 6.64
N TYR A 127 -5.85 -6.35 6.94
CA TYR A 127 -6.17 -7.48 6.05
C TYR A 127 -6.71 -7.01 4.68
N TYR A 128 -7.72 -6.14 4.70
CA TYR A 128 -8.35 -5.63 3.48
C TYR A 128 -7.35 -4.82 2.64
N GLN A 129 -6.57 -3.96 3.29
CA GLN A 129 -5.59 -3.12 2.61
C GLN A 129 -4.46 -3.97 2.00
N GLY A 130 -3.95 -4.98 2.73
CA GLY A 130 -2.95 -5.90 2.20
C GLY A 130 -3.41 -6.61 0.94
N ARG A 131 -4.65 -7.14 0.96
CA ARG A 131 -5.25 -7.76 -0.23
C ARG A 131 -5.39 -6.78 -1.39
N LYS A 132 -5.89 -5.57 -1.13
CA LYS A 132 -6.05 -4.51 -2.14
C LYS A 132 -4.72 -4.13 -2.79
N ILE A 133 -3.62 -4.08 -2.02
CA ILE A 133 -2.30 -3.78 -2.57
C ILE A 133 -1.80 -4.94 -3.43
N ILE A 134 -1.89 -6.18 -2.96
CA ILE A 134 -1.46 -7.34 -3.76
C ILE A 134 -2.25 -7.42 -5.08
N GLU A 135 -3.57 -7.26 -5.04
CA GLU A 135 -4.41 -7.30 -6.25
C GLU A 135 -4.04 -6.21 -7.26
N ARG A 136 -3.64 -5.02 -6.78
CA ARG A 136 -3.12 -3.95 -7.63
C ARG A 136 -1.74 -4.30 -8.21
N LEU A 137 -0.84 -4.84 -7.40
CA LEU A 137 0.50 -5.24 -7.82
C LEU A 137 0.45 -6.37 -8.87
N THR A 138 -0.42 -7.36 -8.69
CA THR A 138 -0.61 -8.44 -9.67
C THR A 138 -1.06 -7.93 -11.05
N LYS A 139 -1.84 -6.84 -11.09
CA LYS A 139 -2.27 -6.21 -12.34
C LYS A 139 -1.18 -5.36 -12.99
N LEU A 140 -0.30 -4.77 -12.19
CA LEU A 140 0.77 -3.89 -12.67
C LEU A 140 2.02 -4.67 -13.09
N ILE A 141 2.33 -5.78 -12.41
CA ILE A 141 3.51 -6.59 -12.70
C ILE A 141 3.23 -7.45 -13.94
N PRO A 142 3.94 -7.23 -15.06
CA PRO A 142 3.76 -8.05 -16.25
C PRO A 142 4.19 -9.49 -15.98
N ARG A 143 3.58 -10.44 -16.69
CA ARG A 143 3.97 -11.85 -16.63
C ARG A 143 5.41 -12.00 -17.10
N GLN A 144 6.23 -12.69 -16.30
CA GLN A 144 7.63 -12.95 -16.61
C GLN A 144 7.84 -14.44 -16.91
N GLN A 145 9.05 -14.85 -17.29
CA GLN A 145 9.40 -16.27 -17.50
C GLN A 145 9.38 -17.11 -16.20
N PHE A 146 9.04 -16.48 -15.07
CA PHE A 146 9.10 -17.00 -13.72
C PHE A 146 7.83 -16.69 -12.99
N GLU A 147 7.51 -17.55 -12.03
CA GLU A 147 6.48 -17.25 -11.06
C GLU A 147 7.00 -16.19 -10.10
N VAL A 148 6.27 -15.08 -10.00
CA VAL A 148 6.53 -14.04 -8.99
C VAL A 148 5.50 -14.22 -7.88
N ALA A 149 5.97 -14.55 -6.68
CA ALA A 149 5.12 -14.70 -5.51
C ALA A 149 5.03 -13.38 -4.75
N LEU A 150 3.81 -12.85 -4.60
CA LEU A 150 3.50 -11.67 -3.82
C LEU A 150 2.83 -12.06 -2.50
N GLN A 151 3.32 -11.54 -1.39
CA GLN A 151 2.81 -11.84 -0.06
C GLN A 151 2.63 -10.56 0.75
N ALA A 152 1.53 -10.47 1.50
CA ALA A 152 1.33 -9.44 2.52
C ALA A 152 1.41 -10.08 3.90
N VAL A 153 2.30 -9.54 4.71
CA VAL A 153 2.64 -10.05 6.03
C VAL A 153 2.31 -9.00 7.07
N ILE A 154 1.69 -9.43 8.17
CA ILE A 154 1.47 -8.60 9.34
C ILE A 154 2.30 -9.21 10.47
N GLY A 155 3.37 -8.52 10.86
CA GLY A 155 4.34 -9.04 11.81
C GLY A 155 5.04 -10.30 11.29
N LYS A 156 4.74 -11.46 11.89
CA LYS A 156 5.32 -12.77 11.49
C LYS A 156 4.31 -13.67 10.76
N LYS A 157 3.06 -13.23 10.60
CA LYS A 157 2.00 -14.05 9.98
C LYS A 157 1.73 -13.59 8.56
N ASN A 158 1.78 -14.53 7.61
CA ASN A 158 1.35 -14.32 6.23
C ASN A 158 -0.19 -14.29 6.20
N ASN A 159 -0.76 -13.22 5.65
CA ASN A 159 -2.22 -13.07 5.62
C ASN A 159 -2.80 -13.28 4.23
N CYS A 160 -2.11 -12.80 3.20
CA CYS A 160 -2.53 -12.90 1.82
C CYS A 160 -1.34 -13.26 0.94
N THR A 161 -1.51 -14.25 0.07
CA THR A 161 -0.51 -14.67 -0.93
C THR A 161 -1.20 -14.74 -2.29
N GLN A 162 -0.58 -14.14 -3.31
CA GLN A 162 -0.97 -14.33 -4.71
C GLN A 162 0.28 -14.60 -5.55
N GLN A 163 0.13 -15.38 -6.61
CA GLN A 163 1.21 -15.70 -7.54
C GLN A 163 0.86 -15.14 -8.92
N CYS A 164 1.83 -14.46 -9.55
CA CYS A 164 1.72 -14.10 -10.95
C CYS A 164 2.16 -15.29 -11.81
N GLU A 165 1.30 -15.71 -12.73
CA GLU A 165 1.57 -16.82 -13.64
C GLU A 165 2.78 -16.54 -14.54
N ALA A 166 3.63 -17.55 -14.69
CA ALA A 166 4.75 -17.49 -15.61
C ALA A 166 4.28 -17.58 -17.07
N LEU A 167 5.02 -16.94 -17.97
CA LEU A 167 4.90 -17.15 -19.41
C LEU A 167 5.33 -18.59 -19.73
N SER A 168 4.40 -19.40 -20.23
CA SER A 168 4.72 -20.74 -20.75
C SER A 168 5.71 -20.64 -21.90
N GLN A 169 6.73 -21.51 -21.90
CA GLN A 169 7.80 -21.55 -22.90
C GLN A 169 7.35 -21.98 -24.31
N GLU A 170 6.06 -22.25 -24.51
CA GLU A 170 5.50 -22.73 -25.79
C GLU A 170 5.80 -21.85 -27.01
N ARG A 171 6.11 -20.56 -26.83
CA ARG A 171 6.46 -19.68 -27.97
C ARG A 171 7.86 -19.90 -28.54
N TYR A 172 8.82 -20.42 -27.75
CA TYR A 172 10.17 -20.68 -28.25
C TYR A 172 10.30 -22.02 -28.99
N SER A 173 9.41 -22.99 -28.70
CA SER A 173 9.51 -24.35 -29.25
C SER A 173 9.09 -24.45 -30.72
N LYS A 174 8.15 -23.62 -31.19
CA LYS A 174 7.68 -23.65 -32.59
C LYS A 174 8.72 -23.18 -33.62
N ALA A 175 9.70 -22.35 -33.23
CA ALA A 175 10.73 -21.86 -34.13
C ALA A 175 11.90 -22.86 -34.35
N LEU A 176 12.01 -23.91 -33.53
CA LEU A 176 13.16 -24.82 -33.50
C LEU A 176 12.80 -26.28 -33.81
N TRP A 177 11.70 -26.51 -34.55
CA TRP A 177 11.17 -27.85 -34.84
C TRP A 177 12.09 -28.74 -35.70
N TRP A 178 13.22 -28.23 -36.18
CA TRP A 178 14.16 -28.98 -37.04
C TRP A 178 15.37 -29.60 -36.29
N ARG A 179 15.55 -29.37 -34.98
CA ARG A 179 16.77 -29.79 -34.26
C ARG A 179 16.48 -30.40 -32.89
N CYS A 180 16.02 -31.65 -32.86
CA CYS A 180 15.60 -32.36 -31.65
C CYS A 180 16.73 -32.64 -30.64
N ASP A 181 17.98 -32.79 -31.05
CA ASP A 181 19.10 -33.13 -30.15
C ASP A 181 19.55 -32.01 -29.19
N THR A 182 19.00 -30.79 -29.30
CA THR A 182 19.46 -29.63 -28.51
C THR A 182 18.47 -29.20 -27.42
N GLN A 183 17.24 -29.71 -27.41
CA GLN A 183 16.17 -29.24 -26.51
C GLN A 183 16.47 -29.45 -25.02
N GLU A 184 17.01 -30.61 -24.63
CA GLU A 184 17.33 -30.92 -23.23
C GLU A 184 18.44 -30.03 -22.66
N LYS A 185 19.46 -29.75 -23.49
CA LYS A 185 20.57 -28.86 -23.12
C LYS A 185 20.12 -27.41 -22.97
N ILE A 186 19.14 -26.98 -23.77
CA ILE A 186 18.58 -25.61 -23.72
C ILE A 186 17.71 -25.44 -22.47
N THR A 187 16.81 -26.39 -22.17
CA THR A 187 15.97 -26.34 -20.96
C THR A 187 16.79 -26.37 -19.67
N GLY A 188 17.87 -27.16 -19.61
CA GLY A 188 18.78 -27.19 -18.46
C GLY A 188 19.55 -25.88 -18.23
N LYS A 189 20.00 -25.22 -19.31
CA LYS A 189 20.66 -23.89 -19.24
C LYS A 189 19.67 -22.79 -18.86
N THR A 190 18.43 -22.87 -19.36
CA THR A 190 17.38 -21.91 -19.00
C THR A 190 17.02 -22.03 -17.53
N LYS A 191 16.82 -23.24 -16.97
CA LYS A 191 16.57 -23.42 -15.52
C LYS A 191 17.67 -22.84 -14.62
N LYS A 192 18.95 -22.88 -15.05
CA LYS A 192 20.08 -22.28 -14.32
C LYS A 192 20.15 -20.76 -14.43
N ARG A 193 19.88 -20.19 -15.62
CA ARG A 193 19.69 -18.74 -15.80
C ARG A 193 18.48 -18.26 -15.03
N GLN A 194 17.48 -19.12 -14.94
CA GLN A 194 16.26 -18.85 -14.24
C GLN A 194 16.52 -18.60 -12.74
N LYS A 195 17.17 -19.54 -12.06
CA LYS A 195 17.60 -19.36 -10.66
C LYS A 195 18.51 -18.15 -10.42
N LYS A 196 19.20 -17.63 -11.45
CA LYS A 196 20.04 -16.43 -11.33
C LYS A 196 19.27 -15.11 -11.49
N ASN A 197 18.13 -15.12 -12.17
CA ASN A 197 17.33 -13.92 -12.43
C ASN A 197 16.16 -13.73 -11.43
N GLU A 198 16.01 -14.62 -10.45
CA GLU A 198 14.98 -14.53 -9.40
C GLU A 198 15.13 -13.29 -8.49
N THR A 199 16.30 -12.63 -8.50
CA THR A 199 16.56 -11.38 -7.77
C THR A 199 16.04 -10.17 -8.58
N VAL A 200 14.74 -9.89 -8.49
CA VAL A 200 14.14 -8.69 -9.09
C VAL A 200 14.26 -7.54 -8.09
N ARG A 201 15.21 -6.63 -8.32
CA ARG A 201 15.24 -5.34 -7.60
C ARG A 201 14.09 -4.47 -8.08
N CYS A 202 13.13 -4.19 -7.21
CA CYS A 202 12.18 -3.10 -7.43
C CYS A 202 12.89 -1.77 -7.17
N SER A 203 13.47 -1.16 -8.22
CA SER A 203 13.94 0.22 -8.15
C SER A 203 12.74 1.15 -8.02
N GLY A 204 12.66 1.89 -6.92
CA GLY A 204 11.71 2.98 -6.75
C GLY A 204 12.20 4.21 -7.49
N ASP A 205 11.89 4.33 -8.78
CA ASP A 205 12.20 5.54 -9.55
C ASP A 205 10.98 6.02 -10.32
N THR A 206 10.24 6.96 -9.73
CA THR A 206 9.39 7.89 -10.49
C THR A 206 10.21 9.09 -10.93
N ALA A 207 10.20 9.33 -12.24
CA ALA A 207 10.43 10.61 -12.92
C ALA A 207 11.85 11.21 -12.86
N ARG A 208 12.62 11.00 -13.94
CA ARG A 208 13.30 12.03 -14.77
C ARG A 208 14.00 11.34 -15.93
N GLY A 209 13.87 11.89 -17.13
CA GLY A 209 14.60 11.42 -18.30
C GLY A 209 16.11 11.61 -18.15
N ILE A 210 16.86 10.86 -18.96
CA ILE A 210 18.17 11.14 -19.59
C ILE A 210 18.93 9.80 -19.78
N SER A 211 19.20 9.51 -21.05
CA SER A 211 20.35 8.83 -21.64
C SER A 211 20.89 7.53 -21.05
N ILE A 212 20.72 6.48 -21.85
CA ILE A 212 21.52 5.24 -21.86
C ILE A 212 22.99 5.61 -22.13
N ASN A 213 23.93 5.10 -21.34
CA ASN A 213 25.21 4.59 -21.83
C ASN A 213 25.89 3.66 -20.79
N HIS A 214 26.56 2.65 -21.36
CA HIS A 214 27.46 1.63 -20.81
C HIS A 214 28.34 2.11 -19.62
N GLU A 215 28.84 1.27 -18.71
CA GLU A 215 29.82 0.21 -18.99
C GLU A 215 30.11 -0.67 -17.75
N GLU A 216 30.78 -1.79 -18.00
CA GLU A 216 31.02 -2.98 -17.17
C GLU A 216 31.98 -2.81 -15.98
N ARG A 217 31.76 -3.57 -14.90
CA ARG A 217 32.68 -4.63 -14.41
C ARG A 217 32.05 -5.46 -13.29
#